data_AF-A0A3N4H1H9-F1
#
_entry.id   AF-A0A3N4H1H9-F1
#
_cell.length_a   1.000
_cell.length_b   1.000
_cell.length_c   1.000
_cell.angle_alpha   90.00
_cell.angle_beta   90.00
_cell.angle_gamma   90.00
#
_symmetry.space_group_name_H-M   'P 1'
#
loop_
_entity.id
_entity.type
_entity.pdbx_description
1 polymer ?
#
loop_
_entity_poly.entity_id
_entity_poly.type
_entity_poly.pdbx_seq_one_letter_code
_entity_poly.pdbx_strand_id
1 'polypeptide(L)'
;MGEWKQFNIDIWWKAVLMLGILTVSGASLFQIEFLENRHLFGLGLGLILIGLGFWKSYKTLSQISTRGILSYKIHKHDFTSIFLIVIGILVTGFFGFLLINGLI
;
A
#
# COMPACT_ATOMS: atom_id res chain seq x y z
N MET A 1 27.71 4.84 10.71
CA MET A 1 27.14 3.52 10.36
C MET A 1 26.13 3.14 11.43
N GLY A 2 24.84 3.37 11.22
CA GLY A 2 23.83 3.07 12.26
C GLY A 2 22.37 3.43 11.98
N GLU A 3 22.00 3.90 10.79
CA GLU A 3 20.64 4.43 10.55
C GLU A 3 19.64 3.38 10.02
N TRP A 4 20.07 2.14 9.80
CA TRP A 4 19.22 1.08 9.22
C TRP A 4 18.39 0.30 10.25
N LYS A 5 18.51 0.58 11.55
CA LYS A 5 17.92 -0.27 12.60
C LYS A 5 16.48 0.06 12.99
N GLN A 6 15.86 1.06 12.34
CA GLN A 6 14.53 1.53 12.72
C GLN A 6 13.60 1.71 11.52
N PHE A 7 13.78 0.92 10.46
CA PHE A 7 12.69 0.60 9.53
C PHE A 7 11.71 -0.31 10.28
N ASN A 8 11.00 0.30 11.23
CA ASN A 8 10.03 -0.40 12.04
C ASN A 8 8.94 -0.91 11.08
N ILE A 9 8.73 -2.22 11.06
CA ILE A 9 7.72 -2.94 10.26
C ILE A 9 6.29 -2.43 10.54
N ASP A 10 6.12 -1.46 11.43
CA ASP A 10 4.88 -0.70 11.60
C ASP A 10 4.56 0.29 10.46
N ILE A 11 5.51 0.66 9.58
CA ILE A 11 5.35 1.78 8.63
C ILE A 11 5.48 1.37 7.14
N TRP A 12 5.95 0.16 6.81
CA TRP A 12 6.21 -0.24 5.40
C TRP A 12 4.98 -0.07 4.48
N TRP A 13 3.78 -0.34 4.99
CA TRP A 13 2.55 -0.22 4.22
C TRP A 13 2.23 1.23 3.83
N LYS A 14 2.70 2.22 4.61
CA LYS A 14 2.60 3.65 4.24
C LYS A 14 3.52 3.97 3.06
N ALA A 15 4.71 3.39 3.03
CA ALA A 15 5.63 3.53 1.90
C ALA A 15 5.02 2.92 0.63
N VAL A 16 4.40 1.74 0.74
CA VAL A 16 3.66 1.11 -0.38
C VAL A 16 2.51 1.99 -0.87
N LEU A 17 1.76 2.59 0.04
CA LEU A 17 0.67 3.52 -0.31
C LEU A 17 1.20 4.78 -1.02
N MET A 18 2.27 5.39 -0.50
CA MET A 18 2.89 6.56 -1.12
C MET A 18 3.45 6.24 -2.51
N LEU A 19 4.12 5.09 -2.67
CA LEU A 19 4.59 4.62 -3.96
C LEU A 19 3.42 4.43 -4.93
N GLY A 20 2.33 3.80 -4.51
CA GLY A 20 1.12 3.66 -5.33
C GLY A 20 0.57 5.01 -5.82
N ILE A 21 0.45 6.01 -4.93
CA ILE A 21 0.00 7.37 -5.30
C ILE A 21 0.95 8.03 -6.28
N LEU A 22 2.26 7.93 -6.06
CA LEU A 22 3.28 8.48 -6.95
C LEU A 22 3.23 7.81 -8.32
N THR A 23 3.07 6.49 -8.39
CA THR A 23 2.95 5.76 -9.65
C THR A 23 1.69 6.15 -10.41
N VAL A 24 0.54 6.27 -9.73
CA VAL A 24 -0.71 6.73 -10.35
C VAL A 24 -0.60 8.16 -10.87
N SER A 25 -0.05 9.06 -10.05
CA SER A 25 0.15 10.46 -10.41
C SER A 25 1.13 10.59 -11.57
N GLY A 26 2.22 9.83 -11.54
CA GLY A 26 3.22 9.76 -12.60
C GLY A 26 2.63 9.24 -13.91
N ALA A 27 1.86 8.16 -13.87
CA ALA A 27 1.19 7.59 -15.04
C ALA A 27 0.14 8.53 -15.65
N SER A 28 -0.45 9.42 -14.85
CA SER A 28 -1.45 10.39 -15.33
C SER A 28 -0.82 11.68 -15.89
N LEU A 29 0.31 12.11 -15.35
CA LEU A 29 0.98 13.37 -15.75
C LEU A 29 2.00 13.17 -16.86
N PHE A 30 2.66 12.01 -16.91
CA PHE A 30 3.66 11.70 -17.90
C PHE A 30 3.10 10.69 -18.90
N GLN A 31 3.12 11.05 -20.17
CA GLN A 31 2.87 10.09 -21.24
C GLN A 31 4.19 9.39 -21.55
N ILE A 32 4.34 8.16 -21.06
CA ILE A 32 5.55 7.37 -21.32
C ILE A 32 5.35 6.63 -22.64
N GLU A 33 6.05 7.04 -23.70
CA GLU A 33 5.92 6.42 -25.04
C GLU A 33 6.41 4.96 -25.07
N PHE A 34 7.29 4.58 -24.14
CA PHE A 34 7.86 3.23 -24.04
C PHE A 34 6.94 2.24 -23.29
N LEU A 35 5.90 2.71 -22.60
CA LEU A 35 5.10 1.86 -21.71
C LEU A 35 3.65 2.29 -21.70
N GLU A 36 2.73 1.35 -21.92
CA GLU A 36 1.31 1.67 -21.92
C GLU A 36 0.87 2.16 -20.52
N ASN A 37 0.57 3.47 -20.41
CA ASN A 37 0.25 4.15 -19.15
C ASN A 37 -0.89 3.48 -18.37
N ARG A 38 -1.78 2.75 -19.08
CA ARG A 38 -2.87 1.99 -18.47
C ARG A 38 -2.36 0.88 -17.55
N HIS A 39 -1.23 0.24 -17.90
CA HIS A 39 -0.65 -0.82 -17.07
C HIS A 39 0.03 -0.26 -15.81
N LEU A 40 0.78 0.83 -15.96
CA LEU A 40 1.37 1.58 -14.85
C LEU A 40 0.31 2.10 -13.87
N PHE A 41 -0.80 2.64 -14.41
CA PHE A 41 -1.92 3.11 -13.61
C PHE A 41 -2.60 1.98 -12.82
N GLY A 42 -2.82 0.82 -13.47
CA GLY A 42 -3.37 -0.37 -12.81
C GLY A 42 -2.45 -0.92 -11.71
N LEU A 43 -1.14 -0.90 -11.94
CA LEU A 43 -0.14 -1.32 -10.95
C LEU A 43 -0.15 -0.39 -9.73
N GLY A 44 -0.17 0.93 -9.97
CA GLY A 44 -0.26 1.95 -8.92
C GLY A 44 -1.56 1.82 -8.10
N LEU A 45 -2.71 1.57 -8.76
CA LEU A 45 -3.98 1.31 -8.08
C LEU A 45 -3.92 0.08 -7.17
N GLY A 46 -3.31 -1.01 -7.64
CA GLY A 46 -3.12 -2.22 -6.82
C GLY A 46 -2.30 -1.94 -5.55
N LEU A 47 -1.21 -1.17 -5.67
CA LEU A 47 -0.38 -0.77 -4.52
C LEU A 47 -1.15 0.11 -3.53
N ILE A 48 -1.98 1.04 -4.02
CA ILE A 48 -2.86 1.86 -3.17
C ILE A 48 -3.86 0.98 -2.42
N LEU A 49 -4.48 -0.01 -3.08
CA LEU A 49 -5.45 -0.91 -2.43
C LEU A 49 -4.81 -1.74 -1.32
N ILE A 50 -3.60 -2.27 -1.54
CA ILE A 50 -2.82 -2.97 -0.49
C ILE A 50 -2.57 -2.01 0.68
N GLY A 51 -2.05 -0.82 0.39
CA GLY A 51 -1.78 0.21 1.39
C GLY A 51 -3.01 0.61 2.20
N LEU A 52 -4.16 0.80 1.55
CA LEU A 52 -5.44 1.14 2.19
C LEU A 52 -5.99 -0.01 3.04
N GLY A 53 -5.81 -1.25 2.61
CA GLY A 53 -6.16 -2.43 3.40
C GLY A 53 -5.38 -2.49 4.71
N PHE A 54 -4.07 -2.24 4.67
CA PHE A 54 -3.25 -2.12 5.87
C PHE A 54 -3.57 -0.86 6.70
N TRP A 55 -3.84 0.29 6.07
CA TRP A 55 -4.32 1.50 6.77
C TRP A 55 -5.60 1.20 7.54
N LYS A 56 -6.55 0.50 6.93
CA LYS A 56 -7.83 0.16 7.54
C LYS A 56 -7.67 -0.83 8.71
N SER A 57 -6.72 -1.76 8.60
CA SER A 57 -6.35 -2.68 9.67
C SER A 57 -5.68 -1.95 10.85
N TYR A 58 -5.06 -0.79 10.59
CA TYR A 58 -4.43 0.04 11.60
C TYR A 58 -5.47 0.75 12.49
N LYS A 59 -5.89 0.08 13.56
CA LYS A 59 -6.74 0.67 14.59
C LYS A 59 -5.92 1.02 15.83
N THR A 60 -6.01 2.27 16.24
CA THR A 60 -5.52 2.71 17.56
C THR A 60 -6.59 2.35 18.59
N LEU A 61 -6.30 1.40 19.47
CA LEU A 61 -7.16 1.10 20.61
C LEU A 61 -6.69 1.97 21.78
N SER A 62 -7.51 2.96 22.15
CA SER A 62 -7.35 3.71 23.38
C SER A 62 -8.13 3.00 24.48
N GLN A 63 -7.43 2.38 25.43
CA GLN A 63 -8.07 1.81 26.61
C GLN A 63 -7.92 2.81 27.75
N ILE A 64 -9.05 3.30 28.27
CA ILE A 64 -9.07 4.16 29.46
C ILE A 64 -8.81 3.23 30.66
N SER A 65 -7.63 3.35 31.27
CA SER A 65 -7.28 2.66 32.51
C SER A 65 -7.33 3.66 33.66
N THR A 66 -7.57 3.18 34.89
CA THR A 66 -7.68 3.97 36.13
C THR A 66 -6.47 4.88 36.42
N ARG A 67 -5.37 4.74 35.67
CA ARG A 67 -4.12 5.51 35.80
C ARG A 67 -3.77 6.38 34.57
N GLY A 68 -4.62 6.45 33.55
CA GLY A 68 -4.40 7.23 32.31
C GLY A 68 -4.89 6.52 31.04
N ILE A 69 -4.92 7.25 29.92
CA ILE A 69 -5.26 6.69 28.59
C ILE A 69 -4.03 5.97 28.05
N LEU A 70 -4.05 4.63 28.06
CA LEU A 70 -3.03 3.83 27.40
C LEU A 70 -3.51 3.52 25.97
N SER A 71 -2.81 4.06 25.00
CA SER A 71 -3.13 3.91 23.58
C SER A 71 -2.17 2.92 22.94
N TYR A 72 -2.65 1.72 22.61
CA TYR A 72 -1.86 0.69 21.93
C TYR A 72 -2.36 0.54 20.49
N LYS A 73 -1.42 0.53 19.54
CA LYS A 73 -1.71 0.33 18.12
C LYS A 73 -1.76 -1.17 17.85
N ILE A 74 -2.93 -1.69 17.48
CA ILE A 74 -3.11 -3.11 17.15
C ILE A 74 -3.64 -3.19 15.72
N HIS A 75 -2.96 -3.97 14.89
CA HIS A 75 -3.48 -4.29 13.56
C HIS A 75 -4.62 -5.30 13.72
N LYS A 76 -5.87 -4.83 13.60
CA LYS A 76 -7.05 -5.70 13.62
C LYS A 76 -7.55 -5.83 12.19
N HIS A 77 -7.18 -6.95 11.57
CA HIS A 77 -7.64 -7.28 10.23
C HIS A 77 -9.12 -7.66 10.26
N ASP A 78 -9.99 -6.71 9.92
CA ASP A 78 -11.40 -6.97 9.62
C ASP A 78 -11.53 -7.61 8.22
N PHE A 79 -12.60 -8.37 7.97
CA PHE A 79 -12.84 -9.07 6.68
C PHE A 79 -12.64 -8.16 5.46
N THR A 80 -13.11 -6.91 5.52
CA THR A 80 -12.93 -5.93 4.44
C THR A 80 -11.47 -5.54 4.21
N SER A 81 -10.64 -5.47 5.26
CA SER A 81 -9.22 -5.13 5.13
C SER A 81 -8.45 -6.25 4.42
N ILE A 82 -8.77 -7.51 4.74
CA ILE A 82 -8.20 -8.69 4.08
C ILE A 82 -8.63 -8.71 2.62
N PHE A 83 -9.92 -8.47 2.35
CA PHE A 83 -10.46 -8.43 0.99
C PHE A 83 -9.76 -7.37 0.11
N LEU A 84 -9.53 -6.16 0.64
CA LEU A 84 -8.79 -5.10 -0.04
C LEU A 84 -7.34 -5.49 -0.35
N ILE A 85 -6.65 -6.14 0.60
CA ILE A 85 -5.27 -6.60 0.41
C ILE A 85 -5.22 -7.68 -0.68
N VAL A 86 -6.13 -8.66 -0.64
CA VAL A 86 -6.17 -9.76 -1.61
C VAL A 86 -6.44 -9.24 -3.02
N ILE A 87 -7.43 -8.36 -3.19
CA ILE A 87 -7.69 -7.72 -4.48
C ILE A 87 -6.49 -6.91 -4.93
N GLY A 88 -5.90 -6.12 -4.03
CA GLY A 88 -4.71 -5.33 -4.32
C GLY A 88 -3.56 -6.19 -4.85
N ILE A 89 -3.28 -7.34 -4.21
CA ILE A 89 -2.25 -8.29 -4.67
C ILE A 89 -2.57 -8.86 -6.05
N LEU A 90 -3.83 -9.25 -6.31
CA LEU A 90 -4.24 -9.77 -7.62
C LEU A 90 -4.08 -8.71 -8.71
N VAL A 91 -4.51 -7.48 -8.45
CA VAL A 91 -4.41 -6.36 -9.38
C VAL A 91 -2.94 -6.02 -9.64
N THR A 92 -2.13 -5.87 -8.59
CA THR A 92 -0.69 -5.59 -8.73
C THR A 92 0.03 -6.70 -9.49
N GLY A 93 -0.28 -7.98 -9.21
CA GLY A 93 0.31 -9.12 -9.92
C GLY A 93 -0.07 -9.16 -11.40
N PHE A 94 -1.36 -8.98 -11.71
CA PHE A 94 -1.86 -9.00 -13.09
C PHE A 94 -1.29 -7.86 -13.93
N PHE A 95 -1.32 -6.63 -13.41
CA PHE A 95 -0.77 -5.48 -14.10
C PHE A 95 0.75 -5.48 -14.13
N GLY A 96 1.43 -6.02 -13.12
CA GLY A 96 2.88 -6.24 -13.13
C GLY A 96 3.31 -7.19 -14.24
N PHE A 97 2.57 -8.29 -14.44
CA PHE A 97 2.82 -9.22 -15.54
C PHE A 97 2.59 -8.58 -16.91
N LEU A 98 1.48 -7.84 -17.08
CA LEU A 98 1.20 -7.12 -18.32
C LEU A 98 2.26 -6.06 -18.64
N LEU A 99 2.78 -5.37 -17.62
CA LEU A 99 3.83 -4.38 -17.78
C LEU A 99 5.12 -5.02 -18.30
N ILE A 100 5.52 -6.17 -17.74
CA ILE A 100 6.71 -6.92 -18.19
C ILE A 100 6.53 -7.39 -19.64
N ASN A 101 5.36 -7.95 -19.98
CA ASN A 101 5.08 -8.38 -21.36
C ASN A 101 5.01 -7.23 -22.35
N GLY A 102 4.61 -6.03 -21.92
CA GLY A 102 4.63 -4.84 -22.77
C GLY A 102 6.03 -4.26 -22.99
N LEU A 103 7.04 -4.72 -22.24
CA LEU A 103 8.43 -4.26 -22.29
C LEU A 103 9.35 -5.18 -23.11
N ILE A 104 8.96 -6.44 -23.31
CA ILE A 104 9.66 -7.48 -24.09
C ILE A 104 9.17 -7.44 -25.53
#